data_AF-A0AA86UCB7-F1
#
_entry.id   AF-A0AA86UCB7-F1
#
_cell.length_a   1.000
_cell.length_b   1.000
_cell.length_c   1.000
_cell.angle_alpha   90.00
_cell.angle_beta   90.00
_cell.angle_gamma   90.00
#
_symmetry.space_group_name_H-M   'P 1'
#
loop_
_entity.id
_entity.type
_entity.pdbx_description
1 polymer ?
#
loop_
_entity_poly.entity_id
_entity_poly.type
_entity_poly.pdbx_seq_one_letter_code
_entity_poly.pdbx_strand_id
1 'polypeptide(L)'
;MPQYDTCGASGLNPEHLRFACRYNNKFIDFLVKGLNQLHVAKTIMPQHNLFKGRLMTIEQKKVNAAGQMKYRQIVVSEILLNMYHKILKMKLCNDFTLHPNQLAMKPCGLLLGKHNVAEAIRCGLVATTFDVQAAFPSVGHNEIVNTMNLNGISNVEQRYVMNQLRGSWANEFKSTQIGTKIGDSLSIILFCTRIGMQGHK
;
A
#
# COMPACT_ATOMS: atom_id res chain seq x y z
N MET A 1 6.99 -6.42 23.19
CA MET A 1 5.51 -6.49 23.22
C MET A 1 5.04 -6.94 21.85
N PRO A 2 4.14 -7.92 21.75
CA PRO A 2 3.52 -8.22 20.47
C PRO A 2 2.78 -6.97 20.02
N GLN A 3 3.10 -6.45 18.84
CA GLN A 3 2.36 -5.37 18.21
C GLN A 3 0.92 -5.84 18.06
N TYR A 4 0.02 -5.33 18.90
CA TYR A 4 -1.40 -5.38 18.58
C TYR A 4 -1.55 -4.62 17.25
N ASP A 5 -1.78 -5.36 16.16
CA ASP A 5 -2.11 -4.78 14.88
C ASP A 5 -3.25 -3.78 15.11
N THR A 6 -2.99 -2.52 14.77
CA THR A 6 -3.92 -1.43 15.04
C THR A 6 -5.20 -1.69 14.26
N CYS A 7 -6.34 -1.69 14.94
CA CYS A 7 -7.63 -1.97 14.31
C CYS A 7 -8.06 -0.86 13.35
N GLY A 8 -8.88 -1.21 12.36
CA GLY A 8 -9.64 -0.26 11.54
C GLY A 8 -10.72 0.48 12.36
N ALA A 9 -11.62 1.16 11.67
CA ALA A 9 -12.69 1.94 12.31
C ALA A 9 -13.70 1.06 13.09
N SER A 10 -13.89 -0.20 12.67
CA SER A 10 -14.78 -1.16 13.31
C SER A 10 -14.26 -1.73 14.64
N GLY A 11 -12.98 -1.57 14.94
CA GLY A 11 -12.33 -2.25 16.06
C GLY A 11 -12.01 -3.73 15.83
N LEU A 12 -12.38 -4.29 14.67
CA LEU A 12 -12.05 -5.68 14.33
C LEU A 12 -10.54 -5.88 14.15
N ASN A 13 -10.06 -7.04 14.60
CA ASN A 13 -8.65 -7.41 14.64
C ASN A 13 -8.48 -8.89 14.25
N PRO A 14 -7.24 -9.39 14.10
CA PRO A 14 -7.02 -10.77 13.67
C PRO A 14 -7.64 -11.81 14.60
N GLU A 15 -7.72 -11.55 15.90
CA GLU A 15 -8.33 -12.49 16.87
C GLU A 15 -9.84 -12.63 16.65
N HIS A 16 -10.54 -11.54 16.35
CA HIS A 16 -11.98 -11.59 16.00
C HIS A 16 -12.23 -12.46 14.76
N LEU A 17 -11.35 -12.37 13.75
CA LEU A 17 -11.46 -13.20 12.56
C LEU A 17 -11.15 -14.67 12.86
N ARG A 18 -10.11 -14.94 13.66
CA ARG A 18 -9.79 -16.32 14.10
C ARG A 18 -10.95 -16.92 14.90
N PHE A 19 -11.59 -16.13 15.76
CA PHE A 19 -12.78 -16.55 16.48
C PHE A 19 -13.91 -16.90 15.49
N ALA A 20 -14.23 -16.01 14.55
CA ALA A 20 -15.27 -16.29 13.55
C ALA A 20 -14.98 -17.56 12.72
N CYS A 21 -13.73 -17.78 12.31
CA CYS A 21 -13.33 -19.00 11.59
C CYS A 21 -13.49 -20.27 12.43
N ARG A 22 -13.24 -20.20 13.75
CA ARG A 22 -13.37 -21.36 14.65
C ARG A 22 -14.82 -21.73 14.92
N TYR A 23 -15.70 -20.74 15.03
CA TYR A 23 -17.09 -20.95 15.49
C TYR A 23 -18.14 -20.88 14.38
N ASN A 24 -17.76 -20.50 13.16
CA ASN A 24 -18.66 -20.48 12.00
C ASN A 24 -17.96 -21.11 10.78
N ASN A 25 -18.31 -22.37 10.49
CA ASN A 25 -17.75 -23.13 9.37
C ASN A 25 -18.03 -22.52 7.99
N LYS A 26 -19.06 -21.68 7.84
CA LYS A 26 -19.39 -20.97 6.59
C LYS A 26 -18.75 -19.58 6.49
N PHE A 27 -18.02 -19.15 7.51
CA PHE A 27 -17.46 -17.80 7.55
C PHE A 27 -16.48 -17.54 6.42
N ILE A 28 -15.61 -18.52 6.10
CA ILE A 28 -14.66 -18.40 5.00
C ILE A 28 -15.38 -18.29 3.65
N ASP A 29 -16.37 -19.13 3.39
CA ASP A 29 -17.15 -19.07 2.14
C ASP A 29 -17.87 -17.73 1.98
N PHE A 30 -18.45 -17.22 3.08
CA PHE A 30 -19.09 -15.92 3.11
C PHE A 30 -18.08 -14.80 2.80
N LEU A 31 -16.91 -14.85 3.44
CA LEU A 31 -15.83 -13.89 3.23
C LEU A 31 -15.35 -13.90 1.78
N VAL A 32 -15.10 -15.07 1.20
CA VAL A 32 -14.67 -15.22 -0.20
C VAL A 32 -15.71 -14.66 -1.15
N LYS A 33 -17.01 -14.96 -0.94
CA LYS A 33 -18.09 -14.37 -1.75
C LYS A 33 -18.11 -12.86 -1.66
N GLY A 34 -17.98 -12.29 -0.46
CA GLY A 34 -17.93 -10.84 -0.26
C GLY A 34 -16.72 -10.19 -0.94
N LEU A 35 -15.54 -10.78 -0.83
CA LEU A 35 -14.32 -10.28 -1.49
C LEU A 35 -14.37 -10.39 -3.01
N ASN A 36 -15.00 -11.44 -3.55
CA ASN A 36 -15.20 -11.56 -5.00
C ASN A 36 -16.19 -10.52 -5.52
N GLN A 37 -17.28 -10.28 -4.81
CA GLN A 37 -18.22 -9.20 -5.14
C GLN A 37 -17.54 -7.83 -5.10
N LEU A 38 -16.70 -7.61 -4.10
CA LEU A 38 -15.87 -6.41 -3.96
C LEU A 38 -14.92 -6.22 -5.16
N HIS A 39 -14.27 -7.30 -5.60
CA HIS A 39 -13.31 -7.28 -6.71
C HIS A 39 -13.96 -6.85 -8.03
N VAL A 40 -15.16 -7.37 -8.33
CA VAL A 40 -15.86 -7.11 -9.60
C VAL A 40 -16.77 -5.87 -9.56
N ALA A 41 -16.90 -5.22 -8.40
CA ALA A 41 -17.77 -4.07 -8.22
C ALA A 41 -17.41 -2.95 -9.21
N LYS A 42 -18.39 -2.55 -10.04
CA LYS A 42 -18.21 -1.44 -11.00
C LYS A 42 -17.98 -0.11 -10.28
N THR A 43 -18.67 0.09 -9.16
CA THR A 43 -18.53 1.28 -8.32
C THR A 43 -18.34 0.82 -6.89
N ILE A 44 -17.19 1.15 -6.31
CA ILE A 44 -17.02 1.04 -4.86
C ILE A 44 -17.73 2.24 -4.24
N MET A 45 -18.70 2.00 -3.36
CA MET A 45 -19.35 3.08 -2.61
C MET A 45 -18.35 3.60 -1.57
N PRO A 46 -17.77 4.81 -1.73
CA PRO A 46 -16.76 5.33 -0.81
C PRO A 46 -17.31 5.51 0.61
N GLN A 47 -18.64 5.60 0.74
CA GLN A 47 -19.32 5.76 2.02
C GLN A 47 -19.53 4.44 2.79
N HIS A 48 -19.25 3.29 2.18
CA HIS A 48 -19.41 2.01 2.87
C HIS A 48 -18.37 1.88 3.98
N ASN A 49 -18.80 1.42 5.17
CA ASN A 49 -17.95 1.37 6.36
C ASN A 49 -16.67 0.56 6.17
N LEU A 50 -16.67 -0.42 5.25
CA LEU A 50 -15.48 -1.19 4.87
C LEU A 50 -14.29 -0.32 4.39
N PHE A 51 -14.56 0.84 3.78
CA PHE A 51 -13.52 1.71 3.22
C PHE A 51 -13.19 2.90 4.11
N LYS A 52 -13.95 3.10 5.19
CA LYS A 52 -13.65 4.13 6.20
C LYS A 52 -12.41 3.69 6.95
N GLY A 53 -11.29 4.32 6.65
CA GLY A 53 -10.06 4.14 7.39
C GLY A 53 -10.09 4.94 8.69
N ARG A 54 -9.40 4.42 9.70
CA ARG A 54 -9.15 5.16 10.94
C ARG A 54 -7.90 6.01 10.75
N LEU A 55 -8.05 7.33 10.82
CA LEU A 55 -6.93 8.26 10.79
C LEU A 55 -6.16 8.15 12.11
N MET A 56 -4.84 7.95 12.02
CA MET A 56 -3.95 7.97 13.16
C MET A 56 -2.73 8.82 12.87
N THR A 57 -2.20 9.46 13.90
CA THR A 57 -0.95 10.20 13.83
C THR A 57 0.13 9.39 14.52
N ILE A 58 1.24 9.13 13.82
CA ILE A 58 2.39 8.42 14.39
C ILE A 58 3.65 9.27 14.28
N GLU A 59 4.51 9.12 15.27
CA GLU A 59 5.81 9.79 15.31
C GLU A 59 6.75 9.28 14.22
N GLN A 60 7.45 10.20 13.58
CA GLN A 60 8.59 9.89 12.72
C GLN A 60 9.84 9.80 13.59
N LYS A 61 10.71 8.82 13.32
CA LYS A 61 11.98 8.62 14.04
C LYS A 61 13.01 9.77 13.86
N LYS A 62 12.68 10.80 13.08
CA LYS A 62 13.55 11.96 12.82
C LYS A 62 12.94 13.22 13.43
N VAL A 63 13.71 13.85 14.32
CA VAL A 63 13.50 15.24 14.75
C VAL A 63 13.80 16.19 13.59
N ASN A 64 13.06 17.30 13.48
CA ASN A 64 13.35 18.35 12.51
C ASN A 64 14.62 19.14 12.91
N ALA A 65 15.08 20.04 12.04
CA ALA A 65 16.25 20.88 12.32
C ALA A 65 16.10 21.78 13.57
N ALA A 66 14.87 21.99 14.04
CA ALA A 66 14.52 22.72 15.25
C ALA A 66 14.37 21.83 16.51
N GLY A 67 14.76 20.54 16.43
CA GLY A 67 14.69 19.61 17.56
C GLY A 67 13.29 19.08 17.89
N GLN A 68 12.28 19.34 17.05
CA GLN A 68 10.89 18.92 17.28
C GLN A 68 10.57 17.60 16.57
N MET A 69 9.78 16.76 17.22
CA MET A 69 9.30 15.49 16.65
C MET A 69 8.42 15.76 15.43
N LYS A 70 8.75 15.14 14.29
CA LYS A 70 7.86 15.13 13.13
C LYS A 70 6.81 14.04 13.29
N TYR A 71 5.58 14.36 12.91
CA TYR A 71 4.48 13.40 12.90
C TYR A 71 4.07 13.09 11.46
N ARG A 72 3.55 11.89 11.23
CA ARG A 72 2.90 11.52 9.96
C ARG A 72 1.52 10.96 10.22
N GLN A 73 0.59 11.35 9.37
CA GLN A 73 -0.73 10.74 9.34
C GLN A 73 -0.66 9.40 8.60
N ILE A 74 -1.32 8.40 9.16
CA ILE A 74 -1.55 7.10 8.55
C ILE A 74 -3.05 6.81 8.54
N VAL A 75 -3.49 6.04 7.56
CA VAL A 75 -4.87 5.58 7.47
C VAL A 75 -4.88 4.08 7.65
N VAL A 76 -5.49 3.62 8.73
CA VAL A 76 -5.63 2.19 9.03
C VAL A 76 -6.93 1.69 8.41
N SER A 77 -6.79 0.92 7.32
CA SER A 77 -7.90 0.25 6.65
C SER A 77 -8.52 -0.84 7.54
N GLU A 78 -9.78 -1.19 7.27
CA GLU A 78 -10.45 -2.34 7.89
C GLU A 78 -9.67 -3.65 7.68
N ILE A 79 -9.74 -4.57 8.64
CA ILE A 79 -8.96 -5.81 8.57
C ILE A 79 -9.32 -6.67 7.36
N LEU A 80 -10.60 -6.75 7.01
CA LEU A 80 -11.06 -7.51 5.84
C LEU A 80 -10.53 -6.89 4.54
N LEU A 81 -10.51 -5.56 4.46
CA LEU A 81 -9.97 -4.82 3.33
C LEU A 81 -8.45 -5.00 3.24
N ASN A 82 -7.74 -4.94 4.37
CA ASN A 82 -6.30 -5.19 4.45
C ASN A 82 -5.94 -6.63 4.05
N MET A 83 -6.73 -7.63 4.43
CA MET A 83 -6.53 -9.01 3.97
C MET A 83 -6.63 -9.08 2.45
N TYR A 84 -7.68 -8.51 1.88
CA TYR A 84 -7.87 -8.49 0.44
C TYR A 84 -6.75 -7.71 -0.28
N HIS A 85 -6.32 -6.57 0.25
CA HIS A 85 -5.20 -5.80 -0.29
C HIS A 85 -3.87 -6.58 -0.23
N LYS A 86 -3.65 -7.40 0.80
CA LYS A 86 -2.48 -8.29 0.85
C LYS A 86 -2.53 -9.35 -0.27
N ILE A 87 -3.69 -9.95 -0.51
CA ILE A 87 -3.88 -10.92 -1.59
C ILE A 87 -3.65 -10.26 -2.95
N LEU A 88 -4.29 -9.10 -3.20
CA LEU A 88 -4.13 -8.36 -4.43
C LEU A 88 -2.67 -7.92 -4.64
N LYS A 89 -2.02 -7.44 -3.58
CA LYS A 89 -0.60 -7.10 -3.61
C LYS A 89 0.27 -8.28 -4.02
N MET A 90 0.04 -9.47 -3.45
CA MET A 90 0.80 -10.68 -3.82
C MET A 90 0.64 -11.00 -5.30
N LYS A 91 -0.59 -10.92 -5.81
CA LYS A 91 -0.87 -11.10 -7.23
C LYS A 91 -0.13 -10.08 -8.10
N LEU A 92 -0.30 -8.80 -7.79
CA LEU A 92 0.35 -7.71 -8.50
C LEU A 92 1.89 -7.77 -8.44
N CYS A 93 2.48 -8.22 -7.32
CA CYS A 93 3.93 -8.39 -7.22
C CYS A 93 4.46 -9.45 -8.19
N ASN A 94 3.66 -10.46 -8.54
CA ASN A 94 4.06 -11.47 -9.52
C ASN A 94 3.91 -10.94 -10.95
N ASP A 95 2.93 -10.08 -11.18
CA ASP A 95 2.64 -9.53 -12.51
C ASP A 95 3.54 -8.33 -12.85
N PHE A 96 3.98 -7.55 -11.84
CA PHE A 96 4.84 -6.40 -12.04
C PHE A 96 6.32 -6.78 -12.16
N THR A 97 6.93 -6.37 -13.27
CA THR A 97 8.40 -6.39 -13.39
C THR A 97 8.97 -5.08 -12.87
N LEU A 98 9.47 -5.09 -11.63
CA LEU A 98 10.13 -3.93 -11.03
C LEU A 98 11.58 -3.79 -11.54
N HIS A 99 12.08 -2.55 -11.61
CA HIS A 99 13.45 -2.28 -12.00
C HIS A 99 14.47 -3.13 -11.18
N PRO A 100 15.52 -3.71 -11.78
CA PRO A 100 16.46 -4.59 -11.08
C PRO A 100 17.12 -3.96 -9.86
N ASN A 101 17.41 -2.65 -9.92
CA ASN A 101 18.00 -1.89 -8.81
C ASN A 101 16.97 -1.39 -7.78
N GLN A 102 15.68 -1.63 -7.99
CA GLN A 102 14.67 -1.35 -6.97
C GLN A 102 14.74 -2.44 -5.89
N LEU A 103 15.19 -2.04 -4.70
CA LEU A 103 15.37 -2.95 -3.57
C LEU A 103 14.18 -2.94 -2.61
N ALA A 104 13.27 -1.97 -2.76
CA ALA A 104 11.98 -2.01 -2.08
C ALA A 104 11.25 -3.32 -2.43
N MET A 105 10.54 -3.88 -1.46
CA MET A 105 9.80 -5.15 -1.60
C MET A 105 10.65 -6.43 -1.74
N LYS A 106 11.97 -6.33 -1.94
CA LYS A 106 12.85 -7.50 -1.96
C LYS A 106 13.16 -8.02 -0.54
N PRO A 107 13.28 -9.34 -0.36
CA PRO A 107 13.85 -9.91 0.87
C PRO A 107 15.21 -9.27 1.15
N CYS A 108 15.42 -8.83 2.40
CA CYS A 108 16.67 -8.18 2.82
C CYS A 108 17.07 -6.93 2.00
N GLY A 109 16.13 -6.26 1.34
CA GLY A 109 16.43 -5.14 0.43
C GLY A 109 17.25 -4.00 1.06
N LEU A 110 17.06 -3.71 2.35
CA LEU A 110 17.86 -2.73 3.07
C LEU A 110 19.33 -3.15 3.22
N LEU A 111 19.59 -4.42 3.53
CA LEU A 111 20.95 -4.96 3.68
C LEU A 111 21.65 -5.01 2.32
N LEU A 112 20.94 -5.49 1.29
CA LEU A 112 21.43 -5.46 -0.09
C LEU A 112 21.78 -4.03 -0.54
N GLY A 113 20.94 -3.05 -0.20
CA GLY A 113 21.21 -1.65 -0.54
C GLY A 113 22.47 -1.11 0.12
N LYS A 114 22.65 -1.40 1.42
CA LYS A 114 23.87 -1.02 2.14
C LYS A 114 25.12 -1.68 1.56
N HIS A 115 25.03 -2.97 1.24
CA HIS A 115 26.13 -3.73 0.63
C HIS A 115 26.51 -3.14 -0.73
N ASN A 116 25.53 -2.92 -1.62
CA ASN A 116 25.77 -2.37 -2.96
C ASN A 116 26.40 -0.97 -2.92
N VAL A 117 25.94 -0.12 -1.99
CA VAL A 117 26.54 1.21 -1.79
C VAL A 117 27.96 1.10 -1.25
N ALA A 118 28.22 0.20 -0.30
CA ALA A 118 29.57 0.00 0.25
C ALA A 118 30.56 -0.45 -0.84
N GLU A 119 30.18 -1.42 -1.68
CA GLU A 119 31.03 -1.88 -2.78
C GLU A 119 31.27 -0.78 -3.83
N ALA A 120 30.23 -0.01 -4.18
CA ALA A 120 30.37 1.14 -5.10
C ALA A 120 31.39 2.18 -4.57
N ILE A 121 31.34 2.50 -3.28
CA ILE A 121 32.28 3.43 -2.63
C ILE A 121 33.70 2.87 -2.66
N ARG A 122 33.89 1.55 -2.45
CA ARG A 122 35.21 0.91 -2.54
C ARG A 122 35.79 0.99 -3.95
N CYS A 123 34.94 1.02 -4.98
CA CYS A 123 35.35 1.25 -6.37
C CYS A 123 35.59 2.73 -6.71
N GLY A 124 35.56 3.64 -5.73
CA GLY A 124 35.83 5.07 -5.94
C GLY A 124 34.61 5.90 -6.35
N LEU A 125 33.39 5.36 -6.26
CA LEU A 125 32.17 6.11 -6.52
C LEU A 125 31.72 6.93 -5.31
N VAL A 126 31.05 8.05 -5.57
CA VAL A 126 30.48 8.91 -4.53
C VAL A 126 28.98 8.63 -4.37
N ALA A 127 28.53 8.44 -3.13
CA ALA A 127 27.12 8.26 -2.83
C ALA A 127 26.38 9.60 -2.80
N THR A 128 25.35 9.74 -3.62
CA THR A 128 24.42 10.88 -3.58
C THR A 128 23.07 10.42 -3.06
N THR A 129 22.52 11.14 -2.09
CA THR A 129 21.22 10.82 -1.49
C THR A 129 20.13 11.74 -1.99
N PHE A 130 19.05 11.15 -2.50
CA PHE A 130 17.82 11.86 -2.87
C PHE A 130 16.67 11.34 -2.01
N ASP A 131 15.86 12.25 -1.47
CA ASP A 131 14.66 11.92 -0.69
C ASP A 131 13.47 12.72 -1.23
N VAL A 132 12.39 12.03 -1.58
CA VAL A 132 11.19 12.65 -2.13
C VAL A 132 10.27 13.04 -0.98
N GLN A 133 10.04 14.35 -0.82
CA GLN A 133 9.08 14.82 0.17
C GLN A 133 7.67 14.32 -0.16
N ALA A 134 6.97 13.81 0.86
CA ALA A 134 5.60 13.32 0.72
C ALA A 134 5.41 12.30 -0.43
N ALA A 135 6.33 11.35 -0.56
CA ALA A 135 6.41 10.40 -1.68
C ALA A 135 5.10 9.62 -1.97
N PHE A 136 4.36 9.18 -0.94
CA PHE A 136 3.08 8.50 -1.14
C PHE A 136 1.96 9.45 -1.60
N PRO A 137 1.78 10.65 -0.98
CA PRO A 137 0.88 11.69 -1.50
C PRO A 137 1.18 12.19 -2.92
N SER A 138 2.43 12.11 -3.41
CA SER A 138 2.80 12.65 -4.72
C SER A 138 2.52 11.73 -5.92
N VAL A 139 2.02 10.51 -5.72
CA VAL A 139 1.84 9.54 -6.81
C VAL A 139 0.60 9.87 -7.64
N GLY A 140 0.77 10.21 -8.92
CA GLY A 140 -0.37 10.42 -9.82
C GLY A 140 -1.13 9.13 -10.14
N HIS A 141 -2.47 9.18 -10.07
CA HIS A 141 -3.31 8.01 -10.27
C HIS A 141 -3.30 7.51 -11.72
N ASN A 142 -3.19 8.44 -12.69
CA ASN A 142 -3.14 8.08 -14.11
C ASN A 142 -1.88 7.28 -14.44
N GLU A 143 -0.75 7.63 -13.83
CA GLU A 143 0.52 6.93 -14.00
C GLU A 143 0.48 5.52 -13.41
N ILE A 144 -0.22 5.32 -12.30
CA ILE A 144 -0.47 3.99 -11.74
C ILE A 144 -1.23 3.14 -12.76
N VAL A 145 -2.33 3.65 -13.32
CA VAL A 145 -3.15 2.93 -14.30
C VAL A 145 -2.38 2.64 -15.58
N ASN A 146 -1.63 3.61 -16.10
CA ASN A 146 -0.81 3.42 -17.29
C ASN A 146 0.22 2.30 -17.05
N THR A 147 0.86 2.27 -15.87
CA THR A 147 1.80 1.21 -15.52
C THR A 147 1.11 -0.14 -15.40
N MET A 148 -0.08 -0.20 -14.79
CA MET A 148 -0.89 -1.42 -14.74
C MET A 148 -1.25 -1.92 -16.13
N ASN A 149 -1.63 -1.03 -17.04
CA ASN A 149 -1.95 -1.37 -18.42
C ASN A 149 -0.73 -1.94 -19.16
N LEU A 150 0.44 -1.31 -19.01
CA LEU A 150 1.69 -1.79 -19.63
C LEU A 150 2.14 -3.17 -19.13
N ASN A 151 1.77 -3.54 -17.90
CA ASN A 151 2.06 -4.87 -17.33
C ASN A 151 0.92 -5.88 -17.58
N GLY A 152 -0.06 -5.56 -18.44
CA GLY A 152 -1.14 -6.49 -18.79
C GLY A 152 -2.13 -6.76 -17.66
N ILE A 153 -2.18 -5.91 -16.62
CA ILE A 153 -3.10 -6.07 -15.49
C ILE A 153 -4.54 -5.89 -15.96
N SER A 154 -5.47 -6.70 -15.45
CA SER A 154 -6.85 -6.72 -15.96
C SER A 154 -7.60 -5.41 -15.70
N ASN A 155 -8.56 -5.07 -16.58
CA ASN A 155 -9.45 -3.92 -16.40
C ASN A 155 -10.24 -3.95 -15.08
N VAL A 156 -10.51 -5.15 -14.54
CA VAL A 156 -11.19 -5.32 -13.26
C VAL A 156 -10.31 -4.84 -12.11
N GLU A 157 -9.04 -5.24 -12.11
CA GLU A 157 -8.06 -4.81 -11.10
C GLU A 157 -7.72 -3.33 -11.22
N GLN A 158 -7.53 -2.83 -12.44
CA GLN A 158 -7.32 -1.40 -12.68
C GLN A 158 -8.49 -0.57 -12.12
N ARG A 159 -9.73 -1.02 -12.37
CA ARG A 159 -10.92 -0.35 -11.84
C ARG A 159 -10.99 -0.42 -10.32
N TYR A 160 -10.71 -1.57 -9.73
CA TYR A 160 -10.67 -1.72 -8.27
C TYR A 160 -9.64 -0.77 -7.65
N VAL A 161 -8.42 -0.75 -8.17
CA VAL A 161 -7.34 0.12 -7.71
C VAL A 161 -7.75 1.59 -7.85
N MET A 162 -8.30 2.00 -8.99
CA MET A 162 -8.75 3.38 -9.18
C MET A 162 -9.89 3.78 -8.25
N ASN A 163 -10.83 2.88 -8.01
CA ASN A 163 -11.90 3.09 -7.05
C ASN A 163 -11.34 3.23 -5.61
N GLN A 164 -10.32 2.44 -5.25
CA GLN A 164 -9.60 2.63 -4.00
C GLN A 164 -8.88 3.97 -3.97
N LEU A 165 -8.15 4.34 -5.01
CA LEU A 165 -7.34 5.56 -5.05
C LEU A 165 -8.19 6.84 -4.96
N ARG A 166 -9.36 6.84 -5.61
CA ARG A 166 -10.28 7.99 -5.62
C ARG A 166 -11.23 8.04 -4.43
N GLY A 167 -11.39 6.92 -3.71
CA GLY A 167 -12.25 6.84 -2.53
C GLY A 167 -11.79 7.81 -1.45
N SER A 168 -12.73 8.43 -0.75
CA SER A 168 -12.41 9.18 0.47
C SER A 168 -12.07 8.17 1.56
N TRP A 169 -10.80 8.16 1.97
CA TRP A 169 -10.27 7.15 2.89
C TRP A 169 -10.57 7.46 4.36
N ALA A 170 -10.86 8.72 4.65
CA ALA A 170 -11.43 9.22 5.89
C ALA A 170 -12.19 10.50 5.52
N ASN A 171 -13.20 10.89 6.30
CA ASN A 171 -14.06 12.04 6.00
C ASN A 171 -13.27 13.34 5.76
N GLU A 172 -12.07 13.41 6.30
CA GLU A 172 -11.13 14.53 6.23
C GLU A 172 -10.34 14.60 4.91
N PHE A 173 -10.31 13.53 4.11
CA PHE A 173 -9.62 13.51 2.80
C PHE A 173 -10.62 13.71 1.66
N LYS A 174 -10.49 14.85 0.96
CA LYS A 174 -11.18 15.08 -0.32
C LYS A 174 -10.63 14.11 -1.37
N SER A 175 -11.47 13.71 -2.31
CA SER A 175 -11.02 12.93 -3.48
C SER A 175 -9.95 13.73 -4.23
N THR A 176 -8.77 13.14 -4.40
CA THR A 176 -7.63 13.74 -5.11
C THR A 176 -7.29 12.93 -6.35
N GLN A 177 -6.64 13.55 -7.34
CA GLN A 177 -6.09 12.85 -8.52
C GLN A 177 -4.71 12.24 -8.27
N ILE A 178 -4.17 12.46 -7.07
CA ILE A 178 -2.83 12.05 -6.65
C ILE A 178 -2.90 11.40 -5.25
N GLY A 179 -1.91 10.59 -4.95
CA GLY A 179 -1.67 10.03 -3.62
C GLY A 179 -2.10 8.58 -3.48
N THR A 180 -1.42 7.88 -2.57
CA THR A 180 -1.78 6.55 -2.08
C THR A 180 -1.81 6.55 -0.55
N LYS A 181 -2.63 5.70 0.08
CA LYS A 181 -2.77 5.63 1.55
C LYS A 181 -1.44 5.24 2.21
N ILE A 182 -1.02 5.95 3.24
CA ILE A 182 0.08 5.50 4.10
C ILE A 182 -0.48 4.50 5.12
N GLY A 183 0.07 3.29 5.18
CA GLY A 183 -0.36 2.23 6.11
C GLY A 183 -1.12 1.08 5.45
N ASP A 184 -1.43 1.20 4.15
CA ASP A 184 -2.08 0.13 3.40
C ASP A 184 -1.05 -0.73 2.64
N SER A 185 -1.26 -2.04 2.66
CA SER A 185 -0.38 -3.01 2.01
C SER A 185 -0.33 -2.86 0.49
N LEU A 186 -1.39 -2.37 -0.15
CA LEU A 186 -1.46 -2.15 -1.59
C LEU A 186 -0.67 -0.91 -2.02
N SER A 187 -0.60 0.12 -1.18
CA SER A 187 0.02 1.40 -1.54
C SER A 187 1.51 1.29 -1.89
N ILE A 188 2.26 0.43 -1.20
CA ILE A 188 3.70 0.28 -1.45
C ILE A 188 3.98 -0.28 -2.85
N ILE A 189 3.19 -1.23 -3.34
CA ILE A 189 3.39 -1.79 -4.68
C ILE A 189 3.02 -0.75 -5.75
N LEU A 190 1.91 -0.02 -5.56
CA LEU A 190 1.50 1.07 -6.46
C LEU A 190 2.52 2.23 -6.51
N PHE A 191 3.21 2.49 -5.39
CA PHE A 191 4.31 3.44 -5.35
C PHE A 191 5.56 2.90 -6.09
N CYS A 192 5.91 1.64 -5.83
CA CYS A 192 7.06 0.97 -6.46
C CYS A 192 6.92 0.87 -7.98
N THR A 193 5.71 0.72 -8.50
CA THR A 193 5.47 0.68 -9.96
C THR A 193 5.74 2.04 -10.62
N ARG A 194 5.49 3.15 -9.91
CA ARG A 194 5.77 4.49 -10.44
C ARG A 194 7.26 4.81 -10.56
N ILE A 195 8.07 4.28 -9.64
CA ILE A 195 9.53 4.50 -9.58
C ILE A 195 10.28 3.49 -10.47
N GLY A 196 9.67 2.34 -10.75
CA GLY A 196 10.34 1.21 -11.39
C GLY A 196 10.14 1.06 -12.90
N MET A 197 9.55 2.03 -13.61
CA MET A 197 9.35 1.87 -15.07
C MET A 197 10.69 1.83 -15.79
N GLN A 198 11.03 0.66 -16.34
CA GLN A 198 12.00 0.58 -17.42
C GLN A 198 11.47 1.42 -18.58
N GLY A 199 12.28 2.35 -19.08
CA GLY A 199 12.12 2.77 -20.46
C GLY A 199 12.20 1.51 -21.31
N HIS A 200 11.13 1.20 -22.06
CA HIS A 200 11.23 0.22 -23.12
C HIS A 200 12.39 0.64 -24.03
N LYS A 201 13.28 -0.31 -24.31
CA LYS A 201 14.29 -0.19 -25.37
C LYS A 201 13.61 0.13 -26.70
#